data_AF-A0A8J5XJ74-F1
#
_entry.id   AF-A0A8J5XJ74-F1
#
_cell.length_a   1.000
_cell.length_b   1.000
_cell.length_c   1.000
_cell.angle_alpha   90.00
_cell.angle_beta   90.00
_cell.angle_gamma   90.00
#
_symmetry.space_group_name_H-M   'P 1'
#
loop_
_entity.id
_entity.type
_entity.pdbx_description
1 polymer ?
#
loop_
_entity_poly.entity_id
_entity_poly.type
_entity_poly.pdbx_seq_one_letter_code
_entity_poly.pdbx_strand_id
1 'polypeptide(L)'
;MADYARQFSELQEKKYAIEEQLAAVENELYNLEGVYLEETLEMGNILRAWDGYLGTQNSSGAIRRINRFRESDRLFSASSVTSNAVAAGNKTVAVTAAASTLKKGRKRDAEE
;
A
#
# COMPACT_ATOMS: atom_id res chain seq x y z
N MET A 1 -3.62 -11.18 42.96
CA MET A 1 -4.65 -10.54 42.11
C MET A 1 -4.28 -9.10 41.74
N ALA A 2 -3.82 -8.26 42.69
CA ALA A 2 -3.37 -6.89 42.39
C ALA A 2 -2.21 -6.82 41.38
N ASP A 3 -1.24 -7.74 41.44
CA ASP A 3 -0.08 -7.74 40.53
C ASP A 3 -0.46 -8.02 39.08
N TYR A 4 -1.46 -8.87 38.84
CA TYR A 4 -1.98 -9.15 37.49
C TYR A 4 -2.66 -7.93 36.88
N ALA A 5 -3.45 -7.19 37.66
CA ALA A 5 -4.08 -5.95 37.18
C ALA A 5 -3.04 -4.88 36.82
N ARG A 6 -1.97 -4.78 37.62
CA ARG A 6 -0.86 -3.86 37.35
C ARG A 6 -0.09 -4.23 36.09
N GLN A 7 0.28 -5.51 35.93
CA GLN A 7 0.95 -6.01 34.73
C GLN A 7 0.10 -5.82 33.48
N PHE A 8 -1.21 -6.05 33.58
CA PHE A 8 -2.13 -5.82 32.48
C PHE A 8 -2.18 -4.35 32.05
N SER A 9 -2.29 -3.41 33.01
CA SER A 9 -2.25 -1.96 32.73
C SER A 9 -0.96 -1.56 32.02
N GLU A 10 0.18 -2.03 32.52
CA GLU A 10 1.49 -1.72 31.94
C GLU A 10 1.62 -2.24 30.50
N LEU A 11 1.13 -3.45 30.23
CA LEU A 11 1.10 -4.00 28.87
C LEU A 11 0.18 -3.20 27.95
N GLN A 12 -0.95 -2.73 28.48
CA GLN A 12 -1.90 -1.93 27.71
C GLN A 12 -1.32 -0.56 27.36
N GLU A 13 -0.65 0.10 28.29
CA GLU A 13 0.07 1.35 28.05
C GLU A 13 1.17 1.19 27.01
N LYS A 14 1.97 0.12 27.12
CA LYS A 14 3.01 -0.19 26.11
C LYS A 14 2.42 -0.44 24.74
N LYS A 15 1.30 -1.15 24.66
CA LYS A 15 0.58 -1.39 23.41
C LYS A 15 0.19 -0.04 22.78
N TYR A 16 -0.46 0.84 23.54
CA TYR A 16 -0.86 2.15 23.02
C TYR A 16 0.31 3.00 22.55
N ALA A 17 1.41 3.02 23.30
CA ALA A 17 2.61 3.76 22.90
C ALA A 17 3.19 3.24 21.57
N ILE A 18 3.19 1.92 21.36
CA ILE A 18 3.66 1.33 20.09
C ILE A 18 2.70 1.65 18.95
N GLU A 19 1.38 1.59 19.19
CA GLU A 19 0.38 1.97 18.17
C GLU A 19 0.50 3.44 17.75
N GLU A 20 0.77 4.34 18.69
CA GLU A 20 1.02 5.75 18.41
C GLU A 20 2.31 5.96 17.61
N GLN A 21 3.39 5.27 17.98
CA GLN A 21 4.65 5.32 17.23
C GLN A 21 4.50 4.77 15.81
N LEU A 22 3.73 3.69 15.65
CA LEU A 22 3.43 3.12 14.34
C LEU A 22 2.70 4.15 13.47
N ALA A 23 1.65 4.78 14.00
CA ALA A 23 0.89 5.80 13.27
C ALA A 23 1.77 7.01 12.89
N ALA A 24 2.70 7.42 13.75
CA ALA A 24 3.64 8.50 13.45
C ALA A 24 4.54 8.17 12.25
N VAL A 25 5.13 6.97 12.25
CA VAL A 25 6.02 6.51 11.16
C VAL A 25 5.25 6.29 9.87
N GLU A 26 4.04 5.73 9.91
CA GLU A 26 3.21 5.56 8.73
C GLU A 26 2.84 6.89 8.06
N ASN A 27 2.55 7.92 8.86
CA ASN A 27 2.33 9.28 8.35
C ASN A 27 3.59 9.88 7.74
N GLU A 28 4.74 9.71 8.38
CA GLU A 28 6.03 10.17 7.84
C GLU A 28 6.33 9.50 6.50
N LEU A 29 6.19 8.18 6.43
CA LEU A 29 6.40 7.38 5.23
C LEU A 29 5.50 7.87 4.08
N TYR A 30 4.21 8.08 4.36
CA TYR A 30 3.26 8.58 3.38
C TYR A 30 3.66 9.95 2.81
N ASN A 31 4.13 10.86 3.67
CA ASN A 31 4.58 12.18 3.24
C ASN A 31 5.85 12.09 2.39
N LEU A 32 6.85 11.33 2.84
CA LEU A 32 8.10 11.12 2.13
C LEU A 32 7.89 10.47 0.77
N GLU A 33 7.00 9.48 0.67
CA GLU A 33 6.62 8.87 -0.60
C GLU A 33 6.04 9.88 -1.59
N GLY A 34 5.19 10.80 -1.11
CA GLY A 34 4.58 11.82 -1.97
C GLY A 34 5.66 12.68 -2.62
N VAL A 35 6.56 13.22 -1.79
CA VAL A 35 7.69 14.03 -2.24
C VAL A 35 8.59 13.23 -3.19
N TYR A 36 8.94 11.99 -2.83
CA TYR A 36 9.80 11.14 -3.66
C TYR A 36 9.21 10.88 -5.04
N LEU A 37 7.92 10.55 -5.13
CA LEU A 37 7.27 10.24 -6.41
C LEU A 37 7.10 11.47 -7.30
N GLU A 38 6.89 12.64 -6.71
CA GLU A 38 6.82 13.90 -7.45
C GLU A 38 8.20 14.29 -8.01
N GLU A 39 9.25 14.24 -7.18
CA GLU A 39 10.60 14.65 -7.56
C GLU A 39 11.27 13.70 -8.57
N THR A 40 11.00 12.40 -8.47
CA THR A 40 11.70 11.39 -9.28
C THR A 40 10.98 11.00 -10.57
N LEU A 41 9.86 11.65 -10.87
CA LEU A 41 9.00 11.30 -11.99
C LEU A 41 9.69 11.43 -13.36
N GLU A 42 10.64 12.37 -13.51
CA GLU A 42 11.28 12.68 -14.79
C GLU A 42 12.46 11.76 -15.12
N MET A 43 13.34 11.48 -14.16
CA MET A 43 14.54 10.65 -14.38
C MET A 43 14.31 9.15 -14.19
N GLY A 44 13.20 8.78 -13.53
CA GLY A 44 12.90 7.41 -13.13
C GLY A 44 13.15 7.18 -11.64
N ASN A 45 12.66 6.04 -11.12
CA ASN A 45 12.71 5.71 -9.70
C ASN A 45 12.63 4.20 -9.45
N ILE A 46 12.67 3.80 -8.18
CA ILE A 46 12.67 2.38 -7.77
C ILE A 46 11.41 1.63 -8.25
N LEU A 47 10.29 2.33 -8.47
CA LEU A 47 9.04 1.70 -8.91
C LEU A 47 9.00 1.46 -10.42
N ARG A 48 9.66 2.33 -11.20
CA ARG A 48 9.53 2.40 -12.65
C ARG A 48 10.84 2.20 -13.40
N ALA A 49 11.90 1.89 -12.66
CA ALA A 49 13.28 1.88 -13.11
C ALA A 49 13.80 3.27 -13.51
N TRP A 50 15.06 3.31 -13.96
CA TRP A 50 15.83 4.52 -14.24
C TRP A 50 15.95 4.79 -15.74
N ASP A 51 14.96 4.40 -16.54
CA ASP A 51 15.01 4.52 -18.01
C ASP A 51 15.12 5.98 -18.48
N GLY A 52 14.65 6.94 -17.67
CA GLY A 52 14.82 8.37 -17.92
C GLY A 52 16.27 8.84 -17.77
N TYR A 53 17.09 8.15 -16.98
CA TYR A 53 18.49 8.50 -16.72
C TYR A 53 19.38 8.35 -17.97
N LEU A 54 19.06 7.39 -18.85
CA LEU A 54 19.83 7.14 -20.07
C LEU A 54 19.38 8.03 -21.26
N GLY A 55 18.39 8.91 -21.08
CA GLY A 55 17.91 9.81 -22.13
C GLY A 55 17.19 9.13 -23.31
N THR A 56 16.93 7.82 -23.23
CA THR A 56 16.30 7.02 -24.30
C THR A 56 14.78 7.00 -24.18
N GLN A 57 14.15 8.12 -23.82
CA GLN A 57 12.69 8.18 -23.74
C GLN A 57 12.09 8.45 -25.13
N ASN A 58 11.78 7.36 -25.85
CA ASN A 58 10.83 7.40 -26.97
C ASN A 58 9.44 7.75 -26.40
N SER A 59 9.14 9.04 -26.29
CA SER A 59 7.93 9.58 -25.64
C SER A 59 6.63 9.29 -26.41
N SER A 60 6.20 8.04 -26.44
CA SER A 60 4.84 7.70 -26.87
C SER A 60 3.83 8.29 -25.87
N GLY A 61 2.67 8.77 -26.36
CA GLY A 61 1.63 9.36 -25.50
C GLY A 61 1.06 8.40 -24.43
N ALA A 62 1.33 7.09 -24.54
CA ALA A 62 1.03 6.11 -23.52
C ALA A 62 1.96 6.24 -22.29
N ILE A 63 3.25 6.52 -22.51
CA ILE A 63 4.25 6.66 -21.45
C ILE A 63 3.98 7.91 -20.59
N ARG A 64 3.56 9.03 -21.20
CA ARG A 64 3.15 10.24 -20.46
C ARG A 64 1.94 10.03 -19.52
N ARG A 65 1.03 9.11 -19.86
CA ARG A 65 -0.13 8.78 -19.00
C ARG A 65 0.23 7.78 -17.90
N ILE A 66 1.28 6.99 -18.10
CA ILE A 66 1.90 6.19 -17.05
C ILE A 66 2.62 7.14 -16.10
N ASN A 67 3.31 8.18 -16.59
CA ASN A 67 4.01 9.22 -15.83
C ASN A 67 3.16 10.24 -15.06
N ARG A 68 2.04 9.81 -14.49
CA ARG A 68 1.31 10.61 -13.50
C ARG A 68 1.30 9.91 -12.17
N PHE A 69 1.38 10.70 -11.10
CA PHE A 69 1.17 10.26 -9.73
C PHE A 69 -0.15 9.49 -9.61
N ARG A 70 -0.10 8.34 -8.95
CA ARG A 70 -1.27 7.53 -8.62
C ARG A 70 -1.13 7.08 -7.18
N GLU A 71 -2.25 7.05 -6.47
CA GLU A 71 -2.28 6.57 -5.10
C GLU A 71 -1.85 5.09 -5.00
N SER A 72 -2.07 4.31 -6.05
CA SER A 72 -1.61 2.92 -6.17
C SER A 72 -0.09 2.76 -6.19
N ASP A 73 0.66 3.82 -6.49
CA ASP A 73 2.12 3.76 -6.66
C ASP A 73 2.84 3.93 -5.31
N ARG A 74 2.11 4.20 -4.22
CA ARG A 74 2.64 4.30 -2.85
C ARG A 74 2.91 2.91 -2.23
N LEU A 75 3.89 2.18 -2.78
CA LEU A 75 4.15 0.79 -2.38
C LEU A 75 4.58 0.63 -0.91
N PHE A 76 5.32 1.57 -0.33
CA PHE A 76 5.76 1.47 1.06
C PHE A 76 4.58 1.72 2.01
N SER A 77 3.74 2.74 1.75
CA SER A 77 2.50 2.89 2.52
C SER A 77 1.58 1.69 2.34
N ALA A 78 1.42 1.17 1.11
CA ALA A 78 0.61 -0.01 0.84
C ALA A 78 1.13 -1.32 1.49
N SER A 79 2.39 -1.33 1.95
CA SER A 79 2.98 -2.49 2.64
C SER A 79 2.47 -2.65 4.08
N SER A 80 1.91 -1.59 4.68
CA SER A 80 1.28 -1.65 6.00
C SER A 80 -0.24 -1.61 5.89
N VAL A 81 -0.91 -2.61 6.45
CA VAL A 81 -2.37 -2.74 6.44
C VAL A 81 -3.05 -1.63 7.25
N THR A 82 -2.33 -1.06 8.23
CA THR A 82 -2.83 0.02 9.09
C THR A 82 -2.64 1.42 8.50
N SER A 83 -1.94 1.56 7.37
CA SER A 83 -1.58 2.87 6.81
C SER A 83 -2.74 3.61 6.13
N ASN A 84 -2.58 4.92 6.00
CA ASN A 84 -3.53 5.80 5.33
C ASN A 84 -3.76 5.46 3.84
N ALA A 85 -2.75 4.96 3.12
CA ALA A 85 -2.90 4.61 1.70
C ALA A 85 -3.87 3.42 1.52
N VAL A 86 -3.84 2.47 2.45
CA VAL A 86 -4.77 1.34 2.50
C VAL A 86 -6.16 1.81 2.87
N ALA A 87 -6.30 2.74 3.83
CA ALA A 87 -7.59 3.33 4.19
C ALA A 87 -8.24 4.14 3.05
N ALA A 88 -7.44 4.85 2.23
CA ALA A 88 -7.93 5.64 1.10
C ALA A 88 -8.24 4.79 -0.15
N GLY A 89 -7.47 3.72 -0.40
CA GLY A 89 -7.62 2.84 -1.56
C GLY A 89 -8.61 1.68 -1.37
N ASN A 90 -8.85 1.20 -0.15
CA ASN A 90 -9.61 -0.03 0.10
C ASN A 90 -11.12 0.15 0.34
N LYS A 91 -11.82 0.86 -0.54
CA LYS A 91 -13.25 0.54 -0.73
C LYS A 91 -13.46 -0.81 -1.45
N THR A 92 -12.42 -1.43 -2.00
CA THR A 92 -12.53 -2.61 -2.87
C THR A 92 -11.83 -3.89 -2.36
N VAL A 93 -10.90 -3.82 -1.41
CA VAL A 93 -10.13 -5.00 -0.95
C VAL A 93 -10.63 -5.58 0.37
N ALA A 94 -11.39 -4.82 1.17
CA ALA A 94 -12.03 -5.35 2.39
C ALA A 94 -13.06 -6.46 2.11
N VAL A 95 -13.50 -6.63 0.85
CA VAL A 95 -14.44 -7.69 0.45
C VAL A 95 -13.76 -9.00 0.03
N THR A 96 -12.45 -9.00 -0.29
CA THR A 96 -11.81 -10.20 -0.88
C THR A 96 -10.95 -11.00 0.09
N ALA A 97 -10.59 -10.46 1.26
CA ALA A 97 -9.85 -11.20 2.29
C ALA A 97 -10.73 -12.22 3.07
N ALA A 98 -12.06 -12.14 2.96
CA ALA A 98 -13.00 -13.00 3.68
C ALA A 98 -13.64 -14.13 2.83
N ALA A 99 -13.26 -14.29 1.55
CA ALA A 99 -13.91 -15.26 0.66
C ALA A 99 -12.92 -16.26 0.03
N SER A 100 -12.12 -16.93 0.84
CA SER A 100 -11.41 -18.17 0.46
C SER A 100 -12.23 -19.40 0.86
N THR A 101 -13.34 -19.68 0.17
CA THR A 101 -13.92 -21.03 0.13
C THR A 101 -14.97 -21.15 -0.97
N LEU A 102 -14.65 -21.89 -2.04
CA LEU A 102 -15.48 -22.91 -2.71
C LEU A 102 -15.02 -23.12 -4.16
N LYS A 103 -14.10 -24.07 -4.31
CA LYS A 103 -13.79 -24.76 -5.56
C LYS A 103 -14.97 -25.69 -5.91
N LYS A 104 -15.69 -25.47 -7.01
CA LYS A 104 -16.48 -26.53 -7.66
C LYS A 104 -16.62 -26.26 -9.16
N GLY A 105 -15.88 -27.03 -9.97
CA GLY A 105 -16.14 -27.13 -11.40
C GLY A 105 -17.41 -27.94 -11.69
N ARG A 106 -18.00 -27.70 -12.87
CA ARG A 106 -18.89 -28.58 -13.66
C ARG A 106 -19.05 -27.91 -15.04
N LYS A 107 -18.31 -28.41 -16.04
CA LYS A 107 -18.80 -29.26 -17.16
C LYS A 107 -19.73 -28.50 -18.14
N ARG A 108 -19.15 -28.30 -19.34
CA ARG A 108 -19.73 -28.33 -20.71
C ARG A 108 -21.25 -28.49 -20.78
N ASP A 109 -21.87 -27.58 -21.53
CA ASP A 109 -23.00 -27.90 -22.40
C ASP A 109 -22.77 -27.21 -23.75
N ALA A 110 -22.80 -28.02 -24.80
CA ALA A 110 -22.97 -27.65 -26.19
C ALA A 110 -24.46 -27.79 -26.49
N GLU A 111 -25.02 -26.91 -27.33
CA GLU A 111 -26.08 -27.23 -28.29
C GLU A 111 -26.28 -26.01 -29.21
N GLU A 112 -26.03 -26.25 -30.50
CA GLU A 112 -26.58 -25.54 -31.66
C GLU A 112 -27.61 -26.48 -32.28
#